data_AF-A0A934DHC4-F1
#
_entry.id   AF-A0A934DHC4-F1
#
_cell.length_a   1.000
_cell.length_b   1.000
_cell.length_c   1.000
_cell.angle_alpha   90.00
_cell.angle_beta   90.00
_cell.angle_gamma   90.00
#
_symmetry.space_group_name_H-M   'P 1'
#
loop_
_entity.id
_entity.type
_entity.pdbx_description
1 polymer ?
#
loop_
_entity_poly.entity_id
_entity_poly.type
_entity_poly.pdbx_seq_one_letter_code
_entity_poly.pdbx_strand_id
1 'polypeptide(L)'
;MIQEYAADLAAQMGVKLSRITLALGQPSGAHDPYLLEMTSNTCMVSERIHQSELDNLENGLQSDLLELKIRSALVRLKILLEP
;
A
#
# COMPACT_ATOMS: atom_id res chain seq x y z
N MET A 1 6.90 8.52 4.32
CA MET A 1 7.00 8.37 2.86
C MET A 1 5.97 7.41 2.26
N ILE A 2 6.16 6.08 2.23
CA ILE A 2 5.14 5.20 1.59
C ILE A 2 3.76 5.22 2.27
N GLN A 3 3.71 5.35 3.60
CA GLN A 3 2.46 5.46 4.33
C GLN A 3 1.69 6.73 3.97
N GLU A 4 2.39 7.86 3.79
CA GLU A 4 1.80 9.14 3.36
C GLU A 4 1.33 9.03 1.91
N TYR A 5 2.15 8.47 1.03
CA TYR A 5 1.79 8.23 -0.36
C TYR A 5 0.52 7.36 -0.48
N ALA A 6 0.42 6.29 0.31
CA ALA A 6 -0.77 5.46 0.37
C ALA A 6 -1.99 6.20 0.95
N ALA A 7 -1.79 7.07 1.95
CA ALA A 7 -2.86 7.90 2.51
C ALA A 7 -3.39 8.90 1.49
N ASP A 8 -2.52 9.53 0.70
CA ASP A 8 -2.89 10.49 -0.34
C ASP A 8 -3.70 9.80 -1.45
N LEU A 9 -3.26 8.63 -1.92
CA LEU A 9 -4.01 7.83 -2.89
C LEU A 9 -5.36 7.39 -2.33
N ALA A 10 -5.42 7.00 -1.06
CA ALA A 10 -6.68 6.65 -0.41
C ALA A 10 -7.64 7.84 -0.35
N ALA A 11 -7.15 9.02 0.00
CA ALA A 11 -7.94 10.25 0.03
C ALA A 11 -8.47 10.61 -1.37
N GLN A 12 -7.65 10.51 -2.42
CA GLN A 12 -8.08 10.71 -3.81
C GLN A 12 -9.19 9.75 -4.23
N MET A 13 -9.20 8.53 -3.69
CA MET A 13 -10.20 7.50 -3.98
C MET A 13 -11.43 7.53 -3.06
N GLY A 14 -11.48 8.46 -2.10
CA GLY A 14 -12.53 8.55 -1.10
C GLY A 14 -12.53 7.40 -0.08
N VAL A 15 -11.37 6.76 0.14
CA VAL A 15 -11.19 5.68 1.12
C VAL A 15 -10.58 6.28 2.39
N LYS A 16 -11.33 6.25 3.50
CA LYS A 16 -10.82 6.71 4.79
C LYS A 16 -10.07 5.59 5.51
N LEU A 17 -8.74 5.63 5.46
CA LEU A 17 -7.91 4.67 6.20
C LEU A 17 -7.85 5.05 7.69
N SER A 18 -7.95 4.03 8.54
CA SER A 18 -7.79 4.13 10.00
C SER A 18 -6.37 3.82 10.46
N ARG A 19 -5.65 2.98 9.71
CA ARG A 19 -4.26 2.59 9.98
C ARG A 19 -3.55 2.21 8.70
N ILE A 20 -2.28 2.60 8.60
CA ILE A 20 -1.37 2.20 7.52
C ILE A 20 -0.07 1.73 8.16
N THR A 21 0.32 0.48 7.96
CA THR A 21 1.55 -0.11 8.51
C THR A 21 2.41 -0.66 7.39
N LEU A 22 3.73 -0.48 7.52
CA LEU A 22 4.71 -1.16 6.69
C LEU A 22 5.47 -2.13 7.60
N ALA A 23 5.34 -3.42 7.35
CA ALA A 23 6.07 -4.46 8.07
C ALA A 23 7.09 -5.13 7.15
N LEU A 24 8.14 -5.70 7.72
CA LEU A 24 8.99 -6.62 6.98
C LEU A 24 8.15 -7.86 6.64
N GLY A 25 8.02 -8.16 5.36
CA GLY A 25 7.39 -9.40 4.92
C GLY A 25 8.32 -10.58 5.20
N GLN A 26 7.77 -11.79 5.12
CA GLN A 26 8.59 -12.99 5.21
C GLN A 26 9.56 -13.04 4.02
N PRO A 27 10.85 -13.34 4.23
CA PRO A 27 11.82 -13.52 3.15
C PRO A 27 11.38 -14.71 2.30
N SER A 28 10.75 -14.45 1.15
CA SER A 28 10.45 -15.47 0.14
C SER A 28 11.49 -15.39 -0.97
N GLY A 29 12.66 -16.00 -0.75
CA GLY A 29 13.78 -15.99 -1.70
C GLY A 29 14.71 -14.78 -1.56
N ALA A 30 15.38 -14.39 -2.66
CA ALA A 30 16.46 -13.40 -2.67
C ALA A 30 16.01 -11.93 -2.52
N HIS A 31 14.72 -11.68 -2.31
CA HIS A 31 14.18 -10.34 -2.17
C HIS A 31 13.35 -10.33 -0.90
N ASP A 32 13.65 -9.41 0.02
CA ASP A 32 12.87 -9.17 1.22
C ASP A 32 11.71 -8.21 0.85
N PRO A 33 10.48 -8.71 0.60
CA PRO A 33 9.36 -7.81 0.35
C PRO A 33 8.91 -7.18 1.66
N TYR A 34 8.64 -5.89 1.66
CA TYR A 34 7.82 -5.25 2.69
C TYR A 34 6.35 -5.58 2.44
N LEU A 35 5.58 -5.60 3.52
CA LEU A 35 4.13 -5.74 3.49
C LEU A 35 3.51 -4.41 3.91
N LEU A 36 2.84 -3.75 2.98
CA LEU A 36 2.04 -2.56 3.24
C LEU A 36 0.62 -2.98 3.59
N GLU A 37 0.21 -2.75 4.83
CA GLU A 37 -1.13 -3.03 5.32
C GLU A 37 -1.92 -1.73 5.40
N MET A 38 -3.13 -1.75 4.85
CA MET A 38 -4.07 -0.63 4.85
C MET A 38 -5.37 -1.10 5.48
N THR A 39 -5.76 -0.46 6.58
CA THR A 39 -6.93 -0.84 7.36
C THR A 39 -7.96 0.28 7.35
N SER A 40 -9.22 -0.05 7.11
CA SER A 40 -10.36 0.85 7.27
C SER A 40 -11.46 0.11 8.02
N ASN A 41 -11.94 0.69 9.12
CA ASN A 41 -12.90 0.07 10.03
C ASN A 41 -12.43 -1.33 10.47
N THR A 42 -13.20 -2.37 10.15
CA THR A 42 -12.90 -3.79 10.44
C THR A 42 -12.23 -4.52 9.27
N CYS A 43 -12.01 -3.84 8.13
CA CYS A 43 -11.46 -4.45 6.93
C CYS A 43 -9.99 -4.06 6.75
N MET A 44 -9.18 -5.02 6.32
CA MET A 44 -7.75 -4.85 6.10
C MET A 44 -7.36 -5.47 4.76
N VAL A 45 -6.50 -4.79 4.03
CA VAL A 45 -5.82 -5.31 2.84
C VAL A 45 -4.32 -5.17 3.01
N SER A 46 -3.57 -6.08 2.39
CA SER A 46 -2.11 -6.08 2.43
C SER A 46 -1.56 -6.20 1.02
N GLU A 47 -0.46 -5.50 0.75
CA GLU A 47 0.20 -5.50 -0.56
C GLU A 47 1.72 -5.64 -0.42
N ARG A 48 2.35 -6.36 -1.36
CA ARG A 48 3.79 -6.60 -1.32
C ARG A 48 4.55 -5.47 -2.03
N ILE A 49 5.48 -4.87 -1.31
CA ILE A 49 6.30 -3.76 -1.78
C ILE A 49 7.76 -4.20 -1.80
N HIS A 50 8.43 -4.06 -2.93
CA HIS A 50 9.85 -4.33 -3.07
C HIS A 50 10.67 -3.13 -2.58
N GLN A 51 11.88 -3.38 -2.07
CA GLN A 51 12.81 -2.32 -1.69
C GLN A 51 13.04 -1.33 -2.84
N SER A 52 13.17 -1.80 -4.08
CA SER A 52 13.34 -0.91 -5.25
C SER A 52 12.15 0.03 -5.50
N GLU A 53 10.93 -0.38 -5.13
CA GLU A 53 9.75 0.50 -5.21
C GLU A 53 9.79 1.58 -4.14
N LEU A 54 10.28 1.24 -2.94
CA LEU A 54 10.54 2.21 -1.88
C LEU A 54 11.64 3.18 -2.33
N ASP A 55 12.79 2.67 -2.78
CA ASP A 55 13.92 3.48 -3.23
C ASP A 55 13.50 4.46 -4.33
N ASN A 56 12.69 4.02 -5.30
CA ASN A 56 12.15 4.89 -6.33
C ASN A 56 11.30 6.01 -5.74
N LEU A 57 10.41 5.69 -4.80
CA LEU A 57 9.58 6.67 -4.11
C LEU A 57 10.42 7.68 -3.31
N GLU A 58 11.46 7.23 -2.60
CA GLU A 58 12.36 8.12 -1.83
C GLU A 58 13.15 9.07 -2.75
N ASN A 59 13.55 8.58 -3.93
CA ASN A 59 14.27 9.36 -4.93
C ASN A 59 13.34 10.26 -5.78
N GLY A 60 12.02 10.28 -5.51
CA GLY A 60 11.04 11.03 -6.29
C GLY A 60 10.87 10.51 -7.72
N LEU A 61 11.29 9.28 -7.99
CA LEU A 61 11.05 8.61 -9.27
C LEU A 61 9.62 8.09 -9.29
N GLN A 62 8.88 8.46 -10.33
CA GLN A 62 7.52 7.98 -10.53
C GLN A 62 7.54 6.45 -10.70
N SER A 63 6.84 5.74 -9.82
CA SER A 63 6.67 4.30 -9.88
C SER A 63 5.21 3.97 -10.18
N ASP A 64 4.88 3.90 -11.48
CA ASP A 64 3.52 3.54 -11.93
C ASP A 64 3.07 2.18 -11.39
N LEU A 65 4.03 1.26 -11.18
CA LEU A 65 3.76 -0.06 -10.59
C LEU A 65 3.34 0.05 -9.11
N LEU A 66 4.05 0.87 -8.32
CA LEU A 66 3.73 1.08 -6.92
C LEU A 66 2.35 1.74 -6.77
N GLU A 67 2.07 2.76 -7.59
CA GLU A 67 0.77 3.41 -7.61
C GLU A 67 -0.34 2.42 -7.94
N LEU A 68 -0.16 1.62 -9.00
CA LEU A 68 -1.13 0.62 -9.44
C LEU A 68 -1.42 -0.41 -8.33
N LYS A 69 -0.39 -0.89 -7.64
CA LYS A 69 -0.51 -1.83 -6.51
C LYS A 69 -1.35 -1.24 -5.38
N ILE A 70 -1.01 -0.03 -4.94
CA ILE A 70 -1.72 0.64 -3.85
C ILE A 70 -3.17 0.91 -4.25
N ARG A 71 -3.42 1.45 -5.45
CA ARG A 71 -4.78 1.68 -5.96
C ARG A 71 -5.59 0.38 -6.02
N SER A 72 -5.00 -0.71 -6.53
CA SER A 72 -5.66 -2.03 -6.59
C SER A 72 -6.04 -2.54 -5.19
N ALA A 73 -5.14 -2.40 -4.22
CA ALA A 73 -5.43 -2.75 -2.83
C ALA A 73 -6.56 -1.87 -2.24
N LEU A 74 -6.57 -0.57 -2.51
CA LEU A 74 -7.64 0.34 -2.07
C LEU A 74 -8.99 0.03 -2.72
N VAL A 75 -9.03 -0.37 -4.00
CA VAL A 75 -10.26 -0.86 -4.64
C VAL A 75 -10.78 -2.10 -3.90
N ARG A 76 -9.91 -3.09 -3.63
CA ARG A 76 -10.31 -4.28 -2.85
C ARG A 76 -10.84 -3.90 -1.48
N LEU A 77 -10.18 -2.95 -0.79
CA LEU A 77 -10.64 -2.48 0.51
C LEU A 77 -12.00 -1.80 0.42
N LYS A 78 -12.25 -1.01 -0.63
CA LYS A 78 -13.54 -0.35 -0.86
C LYS A 78 -14.66 -1.37 -1.07
N ILE A 79 -14.41 -2.41 -1.88
CA ILE A 79 -15.36 -3.52 -2.08
C ILE A 79 -15.67 -4.23 -0.75
N LEU A 80 -14.67 -4.44 0.10
CA LEU A 80 -14.86 -5.04 1.43
C LEU A 80 -15.62 -4.15 2.42
N LEU A 81 -15.74 -2.85 2.15
CA LEU A 81 -16.48 -1.90 2.97
C LEU A 81 -17.91 -1.67 2.47
N GLU A 82 -18.25 -2.15 1.28
CA GLU A 82 -19.62 -2.09 0.77
C GLU A 82 -20.50 -3.11 1.53
N PRO A 83 -21.69 -2.68 2.01
CA PRO A 83 -22.60 -3.52 2.78
C PRO A 83 -23.31 -4.62 1.96
#